data_AF-A0A9X2YVP6-F1
#
_entry.id   AF-A0A9X2YVP6-F1
#
_cell.length_a   1.000
_cell.length_b   1.000
_cell.length_c   1.000
_cell.angle_alpha   90.00
_cell.angle_beta   90.00
_cell.angle_gamma   90.00
#
_symmetry.space_group_name_H-M   'P 1'
#
loop_
_entity.id
_entity.type
_entity.pdbx_description
1 polymer ?
#
loop_
_entity_poly.entity_id
_entity_poly.type
_entity_poly.pdbx_seq_one_letter_code
_entity_poly.pdbx_strand_id
1 'polypeptide(L)'
;MGRIFAAIAAVLVIAGCGGPDRPPKSTTVSYGAPLVTEPAIEQPVTTVSPAANCTEAPTAIVDMINAAFTDGEQLEHTQAVNAPDATTYVGGNIFGADGTKASSQDTWLVSNGAVFAITSDARRRTLLPDGRDIDPAWGQYNAAVYQCVGQVERAANPGR
;
A
#
# COMPACT_ATOMS: atom_id res chain seq x y z
N MET A 1 -14.36 16.47 55.47
CA MET A 1 -13.68 15.16 55.30
C MET A 1 -13.35 15.05 53.82
N GLY A 2 -12.14 14.90 53.28
CA GLY A 2 -10.76 14.86 53.74
C GLY A 2 -9.92 14.77 52.44
N ARG A 3 -8.84 15.55 52.32
CA ARG A 3 -7.94 15.64 51.15
C ARG A 3 -6.84 14.57 51.23
N ILE A 4 -6.36 14.03 50.11
CA ILE A 4 -4.93 13.66 49.94
C ILE A 4 -4.48 13.90 48.49
N PHE A 5 -3.50 14.79 48.33
CA PHE A 5 -2.61 14.93 47.17
C PHE A 5 -1.37 14.05 47.41
N ALA A 6 -0.75 13.51 46.36
CA ALA A 6 0.65 13.07 46.42
C ALA A 6 1.33 13.23 45.07
N ALA A 7 2.22 14.23 45.00
CA ALA A 7 3.28 14.36 44.01
C ALA A 7 4.49 13.54 44.48
N ILE A 8 5.25 12.92 43.56
CA ILE A 8 6.58 12.39 43.86
C ILE A 8 7.55 12.87 42.77
N ALA A 9 8.59 13.56 43.25
CA ALA A 9 9.77 13.99 42.51
C ALA A 9 11.01 13.29 43.10
N ALA A 10 12.02 13.00 42.27
CA ALA A 10 13.44 12.80 42.62
C ALA A 10 14.21 12.57 41.28
N VAL A 11 15.14 13.39 40.79
CA VAL A 11 16.45 13.91 41.26
C VAL A 11 17.60 12.88 41.24
N LEU A 12 18.30 12.81 40.08
CA LEU A 12 19.72 13.08 39.76
C LEU A 12 20.95 12.61 40.63
N VAL A 13 22.01 12.18 39.89
CA VAL A 13 23.49 12.14 40.14
C VAL A 13 24.01 10.98 41.01
N ILE A 14 25.12 10.24 40.73
CA ILE A 14 26.59 10.52 40.80
C ILE A 14 27.36 9.36 40.09
N ALA A 15 28.32 9.58 39.17
CA ALA A 15 29.78 9.79 39.32
C ALA A 15 30.66 8.59 39.78
N GLY A 16 31.68 8.22 38.97
CA GLY A 16 33.04 7.93 39.47
C GLY A 16 33.63 6.49 39.47
N CYS A 17 34.59 6.25 38.54
CA CYS A 17 35.96 5.67 38.63
C CYS A 17 36.31 4.22 39.13
N GLY A 18 37.13 3.53 38.29
CA GLY A 18 38.21 2.54 38.62
C GLY A 18 37.83 1.05 38.56
N GLY A 19 38.49 0.07 37.91
CA GLY A 19 39.76 -0.19 37.18
C GLY A 19 39.95 -1.75 37.16
N PRO A 20 41.11 -2.36 36.81
CA PRO A 20 41.86 -2.47 35.55
C PRO A 20 41.87 -3.93 34.95
N ASP A 21 42.78 -4.16 33.97
CA ASP A 21 43.32 -5.45 33.45
C ASP A 21 42.78 -6.04 32.13
N ARG A 22 43.49 -5.78 31.01
CA ARG A 22 44.24 -6.80 30.24
C ARG A 22 45.08 -6.22 29.07
N PRO A 23 46.17 -6.91 28.66
CA PRO A 23 47.39 -6.34 28.04
C PRO A 23 47.30 -6.00 26.54
N PRO A 24 48.28 -5.21 26.01
CA PRO A 24 48.26 -4.73 24.63
C PRO A 24 48.62 -5.83 23.64
N LYS A 25 47.73 -6.11 22.69
CA LYS A 25 48.12 -6.75 21.42
C LYS A 25 48.67 -5.68 20.49
N SER A 26 49.96 -5.82 20.17
CA SER A 26 50.56 -5.16 19.00
C SER A 26 49.80 -5.57 17.74
N THR A 27 49.72 -4.69 16.73
CA THR A 27 50.10 -4.96 15.33
C THR A 27 49.57 -3.87 14.37
N THR A 28 50.54 -3.26 13.67
CA THR A 28 50.51 -2.67 12.32
C THR A 28 49.75 -1.36 12.06
N VAL A 29 50.56 -0.31 11.90
CA VAL A 29 50.25 0.88 11.09
C VAL A 29 50.14 0.46 9.62
N SER A 30 48.98 0.65 9.01
CA SER A 30 48.81 0.62 7.55
C SER A 30 48.41 2.02 7.10
N TYR A 31 49.30 2.67 6.36
CA TYR A 31 49.04 3.92 5.63
C TYR A 31 48.94 3.58 4.14
N GLY A 32 47.86 4.02 3.49
CA GLY A 32 47.88 4.35 2.06
C GLY A 32 46.88 3.63 1.16
N ALA A 33 45.72 4.27 0.92
CA ALA A 33 45.26 4.70 -0.41
C ALA A 33 43.97 5.55 -0.25
N PRO A 34 43.82 6.72 -0.90
CA PRO A 34 42.53 7.35 -1.02
C PRO A 34 41.66 6.51 -1.95
N LEU A 35 40.58 5.92 -1.43
CA LEU A 35 39.49 5.42 -2.25
C LEU A 35 38.84 6.62 -2.92
N VAL A 36 39.03 6.75 -4.23
CA VAL A 36 38.20 7.60 -5.09
C VAL A 36 36.81 7.00 -5.05
N THR A 37 35.91 7.60 -4.27
CA THR A 37 34.47 7.31 -4.35
C THR A 37 33.96 7.93 -5.64
N GLU A 38 33.94 7.12 -6.71
CA GLU A 38 33.16 7.43 -7.90
C GLU A 38 31.67 7.46 -7.49
N PRO A 39 30.89 8.50 -7.83
CA PRO A 39 29.47 8.49 -7.58
C PRO A 39 28.87 7.35 -8.42
N ALA A 40 28.34 6.34 -7.75
CA ALA A 40 27.44 5.40 -8.40
C ALA A 40 26.26 6.22 -8.93
N ILE A 41 26.22 6.44 -10.24
CA ILE A 41 25.02 6.92 -10.90
C ILE A 41 23.98 5.83 -10.66
N GLU A 42 23.04 6.08 -9.75
CA GLU A 42 21.83 5.28 -9.61
C GLU A 42 21.18 5.25 -11.00
N GLN A 43 21.34 4.12 -11.70
CA GLN A 43 20.58 3.88 -12.91
C GLN A 43 19.11 3.89 -12.48
N PRO A 44 18.24 4.75 -13.06
CA PRO A 44 16.83 4.63 -12.80
C PRO A 44 16.41 3.23 -13.25
N VAL A 45 16.03 2.38 -12.29
CA VAL A 45 15.38 1.10 -12.58
C VAL A 45 14.00 1.41 -13.13
N THR A 46 13.93 1.85 -14.38
CA THR A 46 12.67 1.93 -15.10
C THR A 46 12.31 0.52 -15.59
N THR A 47 11.90 -0.34 -14.67
CA THR A 47 10.99 -1.42 -15.07
C THR A 47 9.61 -0.78 -15.12
N VAL A 48 9.30 -0.17 -16.27
CA VAL A 48 7.92 0.05 -16.67
C VAL A 48 7.31 -1.34 -16.75
N SER A 49 6.63 -1.78 -15.68
CA SER A 49 5.62 -2.84 -15.80
C SER A 49 4.78 -2.45 -17.01
N PRO A 50 4.59 -3.33 -18.01
CA PRO A 50 3.91 -2.95 -19.24
C PRO A 50 2.66 -2.21 -18.84
N ALA A 51 2.48 -0.99 -19.36
CA ALA A 51 1.24 -0.24 -19.18
C ALA A 51 0.13 -1.27 -19.32
N ALA A 52 -0.51 -1.58 -18.20
CA ALA A 52 -1.31 -2.78 -18.09
C ALA A 52 -2.39 -2.69 -19.16
N ASN A 53 -2.97 -3.81 -19.56
CA ASN A 53 -4.14 -3.84 -20.44
C ASN A 53 -5.35 -3.22 -19.70
N CYS A 54 -5.24 -1.94 -19.35
CA CYS A 54 -6.20 -1.12 -18.68
C CYS A 54 -7.34 -0.96 -19.65
N THR A 55 -8.49 -1.46 -19.25
CA THR A 55 -9.72 -1.35 -20.00
C THR A 55 -10.73 -0.65 -19.12
N GLU A 56 -11.71 -0.01 -19.73
CA GLU A 56 -12.85 0.49 -18.98
C GLU A 56 -13.52 -0.67 -18.23
N ALA A 57 -13.85 -0.44 -16.96
CA ALA A 57 -14.53 -1.44 -16.16
C ALA A 57 -15.94 -1.71 -16.74
N PRO A 58 -16.36 -2.99 -16.89
CA PRO A 58 -17.70 -3.28 -17.37
C PRO A 58 -18.78 -2.69 -16.46
N THR A 59 -19.71 -1.91 -17.03
CA THR A 59 -20.75 -1.19 -16.26
C THR A 59 -21.56 -2.13 -15.36
N ALA A 60 -21.96 -3.30 -15.85
CA ALA A 60 -22.73 -4.26 -15.07
C ALA A 60 -21.97 -4.78 -13.82
N ILE A 61 -20.64 -4.86 -13.88
CA ILE A 61 -19.81 -5.26 -12.73
C ILE A 61 -19.69 -4.09 -11.75
N VAL A 62 -19.49 -2.87 -12.26
CA VAL A 62 -19.46 -1.65 -11.43
C VAL A 62 -20.79 -1.47 -10.69
N ASP A 63 -21.93 -1.66 -11.36
CA ASP A 63 -23.26 -1.58 -10.75
C ASP A 63 -23.46 -2.63 -9.66
N MET A 64 -22.96 -3.86 -9.88
CA MET A 64 -23.00 -4.93 -8.87
C MET A 64 -22.15 -4.59 -7.64
N ILE A 65 -20.96 -4.04 -7.84
CA ILE A 65 -20.09 -3.58 -6.74
C ILE A 65 -20.77 -2.44 -5.99
N ASN A 66 -21.32 -1.45 -6.70
CA ASN A 66 -22.01 -0.31 -6.11
C ASN A 66 -23.22 -0.75 -5.27
N ALA A 67 -24.01 -1.71 -5.76
CA ALA A 67 -25.13 -2.29 -5.03
C ALA A 67 -24.71 -3.10 -3.79
N ALA A 68 -23.44 -3.53 -3.72
CA ALA A 68 -22.92 -4.30 -2.61
C ALA A 68 -22.32 -3.45 -1.48
N PHE A 69 -22.13 -2.14 -1.67
CA PHE A 69 -21.68 -1.25 -0.59
C PHE A 69 -22.70 -1.16 0.54
N THR A 70 -22.21 -1.05 1.78
CA THR A 70 -23.07 -1.04 2.99
C THR A 70 -23.48 0.36 3.42
N ASP A 71 -22.75 1.40 3.02
CA ASP A 71 -22.86 2.75 3.60
C ASP A 71 -23.16 3.84 2.54
N GLY A 72 -23.84 3.46 1.45
CA GLY A 72 -24.23 4.39 0.38
C GLY A 72 -23.06 4.91 -0.46
N GLU A 73 -21.93 4.22 -0.41
CA GLU A 73 -20.71 4.52 -1.16
C GLU A 73 -20.88 4.22 -2.65
N GLN A 74 -19.99 4.77 -3.47
CA GLN A 74 -19.94 4.57 -4.91
C GLN A 74 -18.50 4.39 -5.38
N LEU A 75 -18.34 3.64 -6.46
CA LEU A 75 -17.07 3.44 -7.12
C LEU A 75 -16.88 4.46 -8.25
N GLU A 76 -15.74 5.14 -8.25
CA GLU A 76 -15.33 6.07 -9.30
C GLU A 76 -13.95 5.72 -9.86
N HIS A 77 -13.59 6.33 -10.99
CA HIS A 77 -12.28 6.14 -11.65
C HIS A 77 -12.01 4.67 -11.97
N THR A 78 -13.05 3.96 -12.39
CA THR A 78 -13.03 2.50 -12.50
C THR A 78 -12.22 2.03 -13.70
N GLN A 79 -11.39 1.01 -13.49
CA GLN A 79 -10.60 0.36 -14.52
C GLN A 79 -10.61 -1.16 -14.32
N ALA A 80 -10.35 -1.90 -15.40
CA ALA A 80 -10.26 -3.34 -15.39
C ALA A 80 -8.98 -3.85 -16.06
N VAL A 81 -8.49 -4.99 -15.57
CA VAL A 81 -7.39 -5.75 -16.14
C VAL A 81 -7.82 -7.20 -16.28
N ASN A 82 -7.75 -7.73 -17.50
CA ASN A 82 -8.10 -9.12 -17.78
C ASN A 82 -6.89 -10.04 -17.54
N ALA A 83 -7.11 -11.14 -16.83
CA ALA A 83 -6.16 -12.22 -16.67
C ALA A 83 -6.35 -13.28 -17.78
N PRO A 84 -5.32 -14.11 -18.09
CA PRO A 84 -5.38 -15.10 -19.16
C PRO A 84 -6.44 -16.20 -19.00
N ASP A 85 -6.89 -16.46 -17.78
CA ASP A 85 -7.83 -17.50 -17.38
C ASP A 85 -9.31 -17.06 -17.45
N ALA A 86 -9.60 -16.02 -18.23
CA ALA A 86 -10.91 -15.35 -18.32
C ALA A 86 -11.39 -14.71 -17.01
N THR A 87 -10.50 -14.58 -16.02
CA THR A 87 -10.74 -13.81 -14.80
C THR A 87 -10.53 -12.32 -15.08
N THR A 88 -11.36 -11.46 -14.50
CA THR A 88 -11.25 -10.00 -14.68
C THR A 88 -11.06 -9.33 -13.32
N TYR A 89 -10.05 -8.48 -13.21
CA TYR A 89 -9.84 -7.64 -12.03
C TYR A 89 -10.41 -6.26 -12.31
N VAL A 90 -11.32 -5.79 -11.48
CA VAL A 90 -11.92 -4.45 -11.56
C VAL A 90 -11.45 -3.67 -10.35
N GLY A 91 -11.03 -2.43 -10.53
CA GLY A 91 -10.76 -1.55 -9.41
C GLY A 91 -11.23 -0.13 -9.63
N GLY A 92 -11.18 0.64 -8.56
CA GLY A 92 -11.61 2.02 -8.52
C GLY A 92 -11.34 2.68 -7.18
N ASN A 93 -11.75 3.92 -7.07
CA ASN A 93 -11.72 4.69 -5.84
C ASN A 93 -13.11 4.66 -5.19
N ILE A 94 -13.17 4.39 -3.89
CA ILE A 94 -14.43 4.37 -3.15
C ILE A 94 -14.69 5.79 -2.64
N PHE A 95 -15.83 6.34 -3.01
CA PHE A 95 -16.33 7.63 -2.54
C PHE A 95 -17.51 7.41 -1.60
N GLY A 96 -17.48 8.10 -0.47
CA GLY A 96 -18.59 8.13 0.48
C GLY A 96 -19.82 8.83 -0.08
N ALA A 97 -20.96 8.66 0.57
CA ALA A 97 -22.20 9.35 0.21
C ALA A 97 -22.09 10.90 0.26
N ASP A 98 -21.10 11.42 0.98
CA ASP A 98 -20.77 12.86 1.05
C ASP A 98 -19.85 13.34 -0.09
N GLY A 99 -19.48 12.46 -1.02
CA GLY A 99 -18.57 12.73 -2.13
C GLY A 99 -17.10 12.82 -1.72
N THR A 100 -16.74 12.46 -0.48
CA THR A 100 -15.33 12.38 -0.07
C THR A 100 -14.74 11.03 -0.45
N LYS A 101 -13.46 11.01 -0.84
CA LYS A 101 -12.77 9.76 -1.16
C LYS A 101 -12.48 8.98 0.13
N ALA A 102 -13.18 7.87 0.32
CA ALA A 102 -13.08 7.02 1.50
C ALA A 102 -11.93 6.01 1.39
N SER A 103 -11.62 5.56 0.17
CA SER A 103 -10.48 4.67 -0.12
C SER A 103 -10.04 4.82 -1.57
N SER A 104 -8.80 4.42 -1.87
CA SER A 104 -8.21 4.55 -3.20
C SER A 104 -7.74 3.21 -3.73
N GLN A 105 -8.00 2.98 -5.03
CA GLN A 105 -7.46 1.85 -5.81
C GLN A 105 -7.80 0.49 -5.18
N ASP A 106 -9.04 0.34 -4.75
CA ASP A 106 -9.60 -0.92 -4.30
C ASP A 106 -9.85 -1.86 -5.48
N THR A 107 -9.75 -3.17 -5.25
CA THR A 107 -9.85 -4.19 -6.29
C THR A 107 -10.86 -5.28 -5.93
N TRP A 108 -11.62 -5.69 -6.93
CA TRP A 108 -12.54 -6.80 -6.98
C TRP A 108 -12.15 -7.76 -8.09
N LEU A 109 -12.47 -9.03 -7.90
CA LEU A 109 -12.23 -10.13 -8.80
C LEU A 109 -13.55 -10.63 -9.38
N VAL A 110 -13.64 -10.72 -10.70
CA VAL A 110 -14.72 -11.40 -11.40
C VAL A 110 -14.21 -12.76 -11.85
N SER A 111 -14.77 -13.82 -11.27
CA SER A 111 -14.44 -15.20 -11.62
C SER A 111 -15.71 -16.03 -11.68
N ASN A 112 -15.87 -16.79 -12.77
CA ASN A 112 -17.07 -17.62 -13.01
C ASN A 112 -18.40 -16.85 -12.89
N GLY A 113 -18.42 -15.57 -13.27
CA GLY A 113 -19.60 -14.71 -13.21
C GLY A 113 -19.95 -14.18 -11.81
N ALA A 114 -19.15 -14.52 -10.78
CA ALA A 114 -19.29 -13.98 -9.43
C ALA A 114 -18.23 -12.90 -9.17
N VAL A 115 -18.57 -11.93 -8.31
CA VAL A 115 -17.67 -10.84 -7.91
C VAL A 115 -17.22 -11.06 -6.47
N PHE A 116 -15.92 -10.97 -6.24
CA PHE A 116 -15.27 -11.17 -4.96
C PHE A 116 -14.42 -9.95 -4.61
N ALA A 117 -14.38 -9.57 -3.34
CA ALA A 117 -13.55 -8.46 -2.86
C ALA A 117 -12.12 -8.94 -2.54
N ILE A 118 -11.13 -8.18 -3.02
CA ILE A 118 -9.70 -8.55 -2.90
C ILE A 118 -9.00 -7.65 -1.87
N THR A 119 -9.08 -6.33 -2.05
CA THR A 119 -8.42 -5.38 -1.14
C THR A 119 -9.12 -5.31 0.21
N SER A 120 -8.42 -4.77 1.22
CA SER A 120 -8.99 -4.72 2.56
C SER A 120 -10.20 -3.81 2.66
N ASP A 121 -10.22 -2.66 1.98
CA ASP A 121 -11.36 -1.75 2.01
C ASP A 121 -12.54 -2.31 1.20
N ALA A 122 -12.30 -2.87 0.01
CA ALA A 122 -13.31 -3.63 -0.74
C ALA A 122 -14.04 -4.67 0.13
N ARG A 123 -13.30 -5.45 0.93
CA ARG A 123 -13.87 -6.48 1.82
C ARG A 123 -14.60 -5.93 3.04
N ARG A 124 -14.17 -4.79 3.56
CA ARG A 124 -14.80 -4.16 4.75
C ARG A 124 -16.06 -3.39 4.40
N ARG A 125 -16.15 -2.89 3.16
CA ARG A 125 -17.15 -1.91 2.72
C ARG A 125 -18.23 -2.50 1.84
N THR A 126 -18.00 -3.70 1.28
CA THR A 126 -19.00 -4.42 0.49
C THR A 126 -19.43 -5.71 1.17
N LEU A 127 -20.62 -6.20 0.83
CA LEU A 127 -21.12 -7.53 1.23
C LEU A 127 -20.57 -8.68 0.37
N LEU A 128 -19.57 -8.41 -0.49
CA LEU A 128 -19.02 -9.40 -1.41
C LEU A 128 -18.07 -10.36 -0.68
N PRO A 129 -18.02 -11.64 -1.09
CA PRO A 129 -17.12 -12.64 -0.50
C PRO A 129 -15.63 -12.29 -0.73
N ASP A 130 -14.75 -12.74 0.16
CA ASP A 130 -13.28 -12.62 -0.01
C ASP A 130 -12.80 -13.51 -1.17
N GLY A 131 -12.08 -12.93 -2.13
CA GLY A 131 -11.61 -13.63 -3.33
C GLY A 131 -10.13 -14.01 -3.34
N ARG A 132 -9.37 -13.72 -2.28
CA ARG A 132 -7.90 -13.87 -2.29
C ARG A 132 -7.41 -15.31 -2.39
N ASP A 133 -8.27 -16.27 -2.09
CA ASP A 133 -7.95 -17.71 -2.17
C ASP A 133 -8.35 -18.32 -3.53
N ILE A 134 -8.91 -17.53 -4.46
CA ILE A 134 -9.40 -18.00 -5.77
C ILE A 134 -8.27 -18.02 -6.80
N ASP A 135 -7.51 -16.92 -6.90
CA ASP A 135 -6.40 -16.80 -7.84
C ASP A 135 -5.11 -16.47 -7.07
N PRO A 136 -4.13 -17.40 -6.98
CA PRO A 136 -2.87 -17.15 -6.26
C PRO A 136 -2.05 -16.02 -6.87
N ALA A 137 -2.31 -15.63 -8.13
CA ALA A 137 -1.65 -14.54 -8.81
C ALA A 137 -2.31 -13.17 -8.58
N TRP A 138 -3.36 -13.06 -7.75
CA TRP A 138 -4.11 -11.81 -7.55
C TRP A 138 -3.23 -10.60 -7.20
N GLY A 139 -2.11 -10.80 -6.52
CA GLY A 139 -1.17 -9.73 -6.18
C GLY A 139 -0.60 -8.99 -7.39
N GLN A 140 -0.32 -9.70 -8.49
CA GLN A 140 0.22 -9.09 -9.71
C GLN A 140 -0.85 -8.23 -10.41
N TYR A 141 -2.09 -8.72 -10.45
CA TYR A 141 -3.20 -8.03 -11.11
C TYR A 141 -3.71 -6.85 -10.28
N ASN A 142 -3.71 -6.97 -8.95
CA ASN A 142 -3.98 -5.86 -8.05
C ASN A 142 -2.98 -4.71 -8.27
N ALA A 143 -1.69 -4.99 -8.44
CA ALA A 143 -0.69 -3.98 -8.76
C ALA A 143 -0.94 -3.32 -10.14
N ALA A 144 -1.36 -4.10 -11.14
CA ALA A 144 -1.72 -3.58 -12.45
C ALA A 144 -2.96 -2.66 -12.40
N VAL A 145 -4.02 -3.08 -11.71
CA VAL A 145 -5.24 -2.28 -11.50
C VAL A 145 -4.93 -0.98 -10.76
N TYR A 146 -4.08 -1.02 -9.74
CA TYR A 146 -3.63 0.17 -9.01
C TYR A 146 -3.06 1.24 -9.96
N GLN A 147 -2.18 0.83 -10.87
CA GLN A 147 -1.63 1.73 -11.88
C GLN A 147 -2.70 2.29 -12.82
N CYS A 148 -3.63 1.45 -13.30
CA CYS A 148 -4.70 1.88 -14.19
C CYS A 148 -5.62 2.93 -13.54
N VAL A 149 -6.12 2.63 -12.33
CA VAL A 149 -7.02 3.53 -11.59
C VAL A 149 -6.31 4.85 -11.29
N GLY A 150 -5.05 4.81 -10.83
CA GLY A 150 -4.27 6.00 -10.56
C GLY A 150 -4.02 6.87 -11.80
N GLN A 151 -3.89 6.28 -13.00
CA GLN A 151 -3.78 7.05 -14.25
C GLN A 151 -5.08 7.80 -14.57
N VAL A 152 -6.23 7.13 -14.46
CA VAL A 152 -7.53 7.75 -14.73
C VAL A 152 -7.86 8.83 -13.71
N GLU A 153 -7.56 8.60 -12.43
CA GLU A 153 -7.74 9.60 -11.38
C GLU A 153 -6.91 10.86 -11.64
N ARG A 154 -5.63 10.71 -12.00
CA ARG A 154 -4.77 11.85 -12.34
C ARG A 154 -5.26 12.59 -13.58
N ALA A 155 -5.71 11.87 -14.60
CA ALA A 155 -6.26 12.46 -15.81
C ALA A 155 -7.56 13.26 -15.54
N ALA A 156 -8.38 12.80 -14.61
CA ALA A 156 -9.59 13.51 -14.17
C ALA A 156 -9.30 14.75 -13.30
N ASN A 157 -8.12 14.82 -12.69
CA ASN A 157 -7.73 15.89 -11.75
C ASN A 157 -6.41 16.58 -12.16
N PRO A 158 -6.33 17.24 -13.32
CA PRO A 158 -5.10 17.87 -13.77
C PRO A 158 -4.72 19.06 -12.87
N GLY A 159 -3.51 19.02 -12.29
CA GLY A 159 -2.95 20.14 -11.52
C GLY A 159 -3.10 20.07 -10.00
N ARG A 160 -3.50 18.91 -9.46
CA ARG A 160 -3.30 18.55 -8.04
C ARG A 160 -2.11 17.61 -7.87
#